data_AF-A0A448MMC1-F1
#
_entry.id   AF-A0A448MMC1-F1
#
_cell.length_a   1.000
_cell.length_b   1.000
_cell.length_c   1.000
_cell.angle_alpha   90.00
_cell.angle_beta   90.00
_cell.angle_gamma   90.00
#
_symmetry.space_group_name_H-M   'P 1'
#
loop_
_entity.id
_entity.type
_entity.pdbx_description
1 polymer ?
#
loop_
_entity_poly.entity_id
_entity_poly.type
_entity_poly.pdbx_seq_one_letter_code
_entity_poly.pdbx_strand_id
1 'polypeptide(L)'
;MAEVAGAEALIIGWAITGIGIIFLGLSFLFISRLRPDLDGGIYTYAREGFGELIGFMSAWGYWLCATIGIVGYLVVAFEGIGTFTDSQSAVIFGQGNTIASFIGSSIVVWLVHILIAKGVKEAATVNLIATFMKVFPLILFILLSLWYFNPETFSHDAKAIVLNKGISDQVKTPC
;
A
#
# COMPACT_ATOMS: atom_id res chain seq x y z
N MET A 1 7.77 10.87 -5.14
CA MET A 1 7.05 11.67 -4.11
C MET A 1 7.63 13.08 -3.94
N ALA A 2 8.88 13.24 -3.45
CA ALA A 2 9.46 14.58 -3.24
C ALA A 2 9.68 15.39 -4.55
N GLU A 3 9.71 14.74 -5.70
CA GLU A 3 9.85 15.39 -7.02
C GLU A 3 8.53 15.97 -7.57
N VAL A 4 7.37 15.61 -7.00
CA VAL A 4 6.06 15.88 -7.61
C VAL A 4 5.15 16.75 -6.73
N ALA A 5 5.42 16.81 -5.42
CA ALA A 5 4.66 17.62 -4.46
C ALA A 5 5.53 18.15 -3.31
N GLY A 6 5.27 19.39 -2.88
CA GLY A 6 5.90 19.99 -1.70
C GLY A 6 5.39 19.42 -0.39
N ALA A 7 6.11 19.71 0.70
CA ALA A 7 5.77 19.24 2.05
C ALA A 7 4.35 19.63 2.49
N GLU A 8 3.90 20.84 2.15
CA GLU A 8 2.54 21.32 2.49
C GLU A 8 1.45 20.48 1.79
N ALA A 9 1.60 20.24 0.49
CA ALA A 9 0.66 19.43 -0.29
C ALA A 9 0.63 17.97 0.21
N LEU A 10 1.80 17.41 0.54
CA LEU A 10 1.90 16.06 1.11
C LEU A 10 1.17 15.96 2.46
N ILE A 11 1.38 16.91 3.38
CA ILE A 11 0.70 16.90 4.70
C ILE A 11 -0.82 16.99 4.52
N ILE A 12 -1.32 17.83 3.62
CA ILE A 12 -2.75 17.95 3.32
C ILE A 12 -3.30 16.64 2.77
N GLY A 13 -2.62 16.03 1.78
CA GLY A 13 -3.03 14.76 1.20
C GLY A 13 -3.08 13.63 2.23
N TRP A 14 -2.07 13.53 3.09
CA TRP A 14 -2.01 12.57 4.19
C TRP A 14 -3.08 12.81 5.24
N ALA A 15 -3.38 14.07 5.59
CA ALA A 15 -4.43 14.41 6.54
C ALA A 15 -5.82 14.02 6.02
N ILE A 16 -6.14 14.34 4.76
CA ILE A 16 -7.41 13.96 4.12
C ILE A 16 -7.56 12.44 4.11
N THR A 17 -6.51 11.73 3.68
CA THR A 17 -6.50 10.26 3.61
C THR A 17 -6.65 9.64 5.00
N GLY A 18 -5.92 10.16 5.99
CA GLY A 18 -5.99 9.71 7.39
C GLY A 18 -7.37 9.87 7.99
N ILE A 19 -8.00 11.04 7.81
CA ILE A 19 -9.37 11.29 8.26
C ILE A 19 -10.35 10.30 7.60
N GLY A 20 -10.23 10.07 6.29
CA GLY A 20 -11.06 9.11 5.56
C GLY A 20 -10.93 7.68 6.09
N ILE A 21 -9.71 7.22 6.32
CA ILE A 21 -9.44 5.87 6.87
C ILE A 21 -9.99 5.74 8.30
N ILE A 22 -9.89 6.79 9.12
CA ILE A 22 -10.46 6.79 10.48
C ILE A 22 -11.99 6.63 10.41
N PHE A 23 -12.68 7.40 9.57
CA PHE A 23 -14.14 7.25 9.41
C PHE A 23 -14.54 5.86 8.90
N LEU A 24 -13.78 5.31 7.96
CA LEU A 24 -13.99 3.94 7.47
C LEU A 24 -13.83 2.92 8.61
N GLY A 25 -12.76 3.02 9.38
CA GLY A 25 -12.48 2.14 10.53
C GLY A 25 -13.56 2.25 11.62
N LEU A 26 -13.99 3.46 11.95
CA LEU A 26 -15.09 3.69 12.90
C LEU A 26 -16.40 3.10 12.41
N SER A 27 -16.70 3.20 11.11
CA SER A 27 -17.91 2.61 10.52
C SER A 27 -17.94 1.09 10.70
N PHE A 28 -16.83 0.40 10.40
CA PHE A 28 -16.72 -1.05 10.63
C PHE A 28 -16.74 -1.41 12.12
N LEU A 29 -16.14 -0.59 12.98
CA LEU A 29 -16.20 -0.77 14.42
C LEU A 29 -17.64 -0.70 14.96
N PHE A 30 -18.44 0.26 14.50
CA PHE A 30 -19.85 0.38 14.90
C PHE A 30 -20.69 -0.79 14.38
N ILE A 31 -20.52 -1.17 13.10
CA ILE A 31 -21.28 -2.27 12.50
C ILE A 31 -20.95 -3.62 13.17
N SER A 32 -19.68 -3.91 13.43
CA SER A 32 -19.26 -5.15 14.10
C SER A 32 -19.81 -5.30 15.52
N ARG A 33 -20.03 -4.18 16.24
CA ARG A 33 -20.69 -4.19 17.55
C ARG A 33 -22.21 -4.31 17.45
N LEU A 34 -22.81 -3.73 16.42
CA LEU A 34 -24.27 -3.75 16.22
C LEU A 34 -24.76 -5.12 15.74
N ARG A 35 -23.98 -5.79 14.89
CA ARG A 35 -24.26 -7.13 14.33
C ARG A 35 -23.09 -8.09 14.61
N PRO A 36 -22.89 -8.47 15.89
CA PRO A 36 -21.84 -9.42 16.26
C PRO A 36 -22.12 -10.84 15.77
N ASP A 37 -23.35 -11.11 15.30
CA ASP A 37 -23.75 -12.35 14.66
C ASP A 37 -23.17 -12.53 13.24
N LEU A 38 -22.66 -11.46 12.64
CA LEU A 38 -22.13 -11.46 11.28
C LEU A 38 -20.59 -11.51 11.27
N ASP A 39 -20.05 -12.71 11.01
CA ASP A 39 -18.60 -12.98 10.99
C ASP A 39 -17.95 -12.91 9.59
N GLY A 40 -18.75 -12.77 8.52
CA GLY A 40 -18.24 -12.82 7.14
C GLY A 40 -17.68 -11.49 6.60
N GLY A 41 -17.45 -10.49 7.45
CA GLY A 41 -16.89 -9.19 7.11
C GLY A 41 -17.71 -8.35 6.12
N ILE A 42 -17.02 -7.61 5.24
CA ILE A 42 -17.60 -6.59 4.34
C ILE A 42 -18.76 -7.14 3.51
N TYR A 43 -18.64 -8.38 3.03
CA TYR A 43 -19.66 -9.06 2.23
C TYR A 43 -20.96 -9.30 3.01
N THR A 44 -20.88 -9.87 4.22
CA THR A 44 -22.08 -10.21 5.00
C THR A 44 -22.79 -8.95 5.47
N TYR A 45 -22.05 -7.91 5.87
CA TYR A 45 -22.64 -6.62 6.18
C TYR A 45 -23.38 -6.01 4.98
N ALA A 46 -22.78 -6.06 3.78
CA ALA A 46 -23.41 -5.55 2.56
C ALA A 46 -24.65 -6.36 2.16
N ARG A 47 -24.58 -7.69 2.25
CA ARG A 47 -25.71 -8.59 1.92
C ARG A 47 -26.88 -8.40 2.87
N GLU A 48 -26.63 -8.41 4.17
CA GLU A 48 -27.69 -8.31 5.18
C GLU A 48 -28.29 -6.90 5.25
N GLY A 49 -27.51 -5.87 4.95
CA GLY A 49 -28.00 -4.48 4.93
C GLY A 49 -28.76 -4.11 3.66
N PHE A 50 -28.36 -4.64 2.50
CA PHE A 50 -28.80 -4.11 1.20
C PHE A 50 -29.23 -5.19 0.18
N GLY A 51 -29.24 -6.46 0.57
CA GLY A 51 -29.67 -7.58 -0.25
C GLY A 51 -28.56 -8.23 -1.09
N GLU A 52 -28.92 -9.27 -1.83
CA GLU A 52 -27.96 -10.16 -2.49
C GLU A 52 -27.14 -9.49 -3.60
N LEU A 53 -27.72 -8.57 -4.37
CA LEU A 53 -27.02 -7.87 -5.44
C LEU A 53 -25.87 -7.03 -4.90
N ILE A 54 -26.10 -6.27 -3.83
CA ILE A 54 -25.08 -5.40 -3.22
C ILE A 54 -24.03 -6.24 -2.50
N GLY A 55 -24.44 -7.33 -1.85
CA GLY A 55 -23.52 -8.34 -1.34
C GLY A 55 -22.58 -8.87 -2.42
N PHE A 56 -23.13 -9.29 -3.57
CA PHE A 56 -22.33 -9.76 -4.70
C PHE A 56 -21.36 -8.71 -5.22
N MET A 57 -21.81 -7.47 -5.43
CA MET A 57 -20.95 -6.37 -5.89
C MET A 57 -19.81 -6.09 -4.92
N SER A 58 -20.08 -6.17 -3.61
CA SER A 58 -19.06 -6.01 -2.57
C SER A 58 -18.02 -7.12 -2.62
N ALA A 59 -18.44 -8.39 -2.69
CA ALA A 59 -17.52 -9.52 -2.78
C ALA A 59 -16.67 -9.48 -4.06
N TRP A 60 -17.30 -9.16 -5.19
CA TRP A 60 -16.62 -9.04 -6.48
C TRP A 60 -15.61 -7.89 -6.48
N GLY A 61 -15.99 -6.71 -5.98
CA GLY A 61 -15.11 -5.56 -5.87
C GLY A 61 -13.92 -5.82 -4.95
N TYR A 62 -14.15 -6.48 -3.82
CA TYR A 62 -13.07 -6.90 -2.90
C TYR A 62 -12.10 -7.87 -3.57
N TRP A 63 -12.62 -8.88 -4.28
CA TRP A 63 -11.80 -9.86 -4.99
C TRP A 63 -10.94 -9.22 -6.11
N LEU A 64 -11.52 -8.31 -6.89
CA LEU A 64 -10.79 -7.56 -7.92
C LEU A 64 -9.70 -6.67 -7.30
N CYS A 65 -10.04 -5.93 -6.24
CA CYS A 65 -9.09 -5.09 -5.52
C CYS A 65 -7.91 -5.91 -4.97
N ALA A 66 -8.19 -7.05 -4.33
CA ALA A 66 -7.15 -7.93 -3.81
C ALA A 66 -6.26 -8.49 -4.93
N THR A 67 -6.86 -8.93 -6.04
CA THR A 67 -6.11 -9.52 -7.17
C THR A 67 -5.19 -8.49 -7.83
N ILE A 68 -5.72 -7.31 -8.16
CA ILE A 68 -4.94 -6.22 -8.77
C ILE A 68 -3.87 -5.72 -7.78
N GLY A 69 -4.22 -5.61 -6.50
CA GLY A 69 -3.30 -5.19 -5.45
C GLY A 69 -2.11 -6.13 -5.30
N ILE A 70 -2.33 -7.44 -5.28
CA ILE A 70 -1.25 -8.45 -5.21
C ILE A 70 -0.29 -8.30 -6.39
N VAL A 71 -0.81 -8.13 -7.61
CA VAL A 71 0.02 -7.91 -8.80
C VAL A 71 0.82 -6.62 -8.68
N GLY A 72 0.18 -5.52 -8.28
CA GLY A 72 0.83 -4.23 -8.09
C GLY A 72 1.97 -4.28 -7.06
N TYR A 73 1.77 -4.96 -5.93
CA TYR A 73 2.82 -5.12 -4.92
C TYR A 73 4.03 -5.88 -5.45
N LEU A 74 3.82 -6.89 -6.29
CA LEU A 74 4.92 -7.65 -6.89
C LEU A 74 5.67 -6.82 -7.93
N VAL A 75 4.97 -6.05 -8.76
CA VAL A 75 5.61 -5.12 -9.71
C VAL A 75 6.53 -4.15 -8.97
N VAL A 76 6.04 -3.50 -7.91
CA VAL A 76 6.83 -2.57 -7.09
C VAL A 76 8.00 -3.27 -6.39
N ALA A 77 7.81 -4.52 -5.92
CA ALA A 77 8.89 -5.28 -5.30
C ALA A 77 10.02 -5.59 -6.29
N PHE A 78 9.69 -5.99 -7.52
CA PHE A 78 10.68 -6.27 -8.56
C PHE A 78 11.32 -5.01 -9.12
N GLU A 79 10.59 -3.90 -9.22
CA GLU A 79 11.16 -2.56 -9.48
C GLU A 79 12.19 -2.20 -8.40
N GLY A 80 11.84 -2.40 -7.12
CA GLY A 80 12.74 -2.19 -6.00
C GLY A 80 14.02 -3.04 -6.09
N ILE A 81 13.93 -4.31 -6.49
CA ILE A 81 15.12 -5.15 -6.76
C ILE A 81 15.91 -4.60 -7.94
N GLY A 82 15.22 -4.18 -9.01
CA GLY A 82 15.79 -3.54 -10.19
C GLY A 82 16.69 -2.35 -9.84
N THR A 83 16.34 -1.56 -8.82
CA THR A 83 17.19 -0.43 -8.37
C THR A 83 18.60 -0.83 -7.95
N PHE A 84 18.84 -2.09 -7.56
CA PHE A 84 20.15 -2.61 -7.17
C PHE A 84 20.84 -3.44 -8.27
N THR A 85 20.06 -4.05 -9.16
CA THR A 85 20.58 -5.01 -10.17
C THR A 85 20.68 -4.42 -11.57
N ASP A 86 19.82 -3.47 -11.92
CA ASP A 86 19.80 -2.88 -13.25
C ASP A 86 20.90 -1.82 -13.36
N SER A 87 21.60 -1.86 -14.50
CA SER A 87 22.66 -0.91 -14.84
C SER A 87 22.42 -0.36 -16.24
N GLN A 88 23.12 0.72 -16.62
CA GLN A 88 23.01 1.33 -17.96
C GLN A 88 23.27 0.33 -19.10
N SER A 89 24.01 -0.76 -18.86
CA SER A 89 24.32 -1.79 -19.85
C SER A 89 23.37 -3.00 -19.84
N ALA A 90 22.57 -3.20 -18.78
CA ALA A 90 21.67 -4.35 -18.67
C ALA A 90 20.48 -4.02 -17.76
N VAL A 91 19.28 -4.09 -18.34
CA VAL A 91 17.99 -3.92 -17.63
C VAL A 91 17.36 -5.29 -17.49
N ILE A 92 17.32 -5.82 -16.27
CA ILE A 92 16.78 -7.14 -15.97
C ILE A 92 15.32 -7.00 -15.52
N PHE A 93 15.04 -6.15 -14.53
CA PHE A 93 13.71 -6.05 -13.92
C PHE A 93 12.93 -4.80 -14.35
N GLY A 94 13.63 -3.74 -14.76
CA GLY A 94 13.06 -2.47 -15.20
C GLY A 94 12.16 -1.86 -14.12
N GLN A 95 11.02 -1.30 -14.54
CA GLN A 95 9.97 -0.83 -13.64
C GLN A 95 9.06 -1.98 -13.16
N GLY A 96 9.64 -3.16 -12.92
CA GLY A 96 8.88 -4.38 -12.61
C GLY A 96 8.03 -4.92 -13.78
N ASN A 97 8.24 -4.42 -15.00
CA ASN A 97 7.41 -4.69 -16.18
C ASN A 97 8.10 -5.57 -17.25
N THR A 98 9.28 -6.11 -16.96
CA THR A 98 10.00 -7.00 -17.87
C THR A 98 9.49 -8.44 -17.78
N ILE A 99 9.83 -9.26 -18.77
CA ILE A 99 9.52 -10.71 -18.77
C ILE A 99 10.15 -11.40 -17.55
N ALA A 100 11.35 -11.00 -17.13
CA ALA A 100 12.00 -11.52 -15.94
C ALA A 100 11.19 -11.19 -14.67
N SER A 101 10.71 -9.96 -14.52
CA SER A 101 9.82 -9.55 -13.44
C SER A 101 8.49 -10.32 -13.44
N PHE A 102 7.93 -10.59 -14.62
CA PHE A 102 6.71 -11.41 -14.75
C PHE A 102 6.92 -12.86 -14.30
N ILE A 103 8.01 -13.49 -14.73
CA ILE A 103 8.33 -14.87 -14.32
C ILE A 103 8.63 -14.90 -12.82
N GLY A 104 9.44 -13.97 -12.32
CA GLY A 104 9.80 -13.87 -10.90
C GLY A 104 8.58 -13.66 -10.00
N SER A 105 7.70 -12.72 -10.35
CA SER A 105 6.45 -12.46 -9.62
C SER A 105 5.53 -13.67 -9.63
N SER A 106 5.39 -14.36 -10.77
CA SER A 106 4.60 -15.60 -10.87
C SER A 106 5.13 -16.69 -9.93
N ILE A 107 6.46 -16.89 -9.88
CA ILE A 107 7.08 -17.85 -8.96
C ILE A 107 6.75 -17.48 -7.51
N VAL A 108 6.86 -16.21 -7.12
CA VAL A 108 6.56 -15.75 -5.77
C VAL A 108 5.10 -16.04 -5.39
N VAL A 109 4.15 -15.76 -6.28
CA VAL A 109 2.72 -16.08 -6.06
C VAL A 109 2.52 -17.57 -5.77
N TRP A 110 3.11 -18.45 -6.58
CA TRP A 110 2.99 -19.88 -6.39
C TRP A 110 3.65 -20.38 -5.10
N LEU A 111 4.80 -19.80 -4.72
CA LEU A 111 5.45 -20.12 -3.45
C LEU A 111 4.57 -19.74 -2.25
N VAL A 112 3.97 -18.55 -2.27
CA VAL A 112 3.04 -18.11 -1.22
C VAL A 112 1.80 -19.00 -1.20
N HIS A 113 1.26 -19.37 -2.37
CA HIS A 113 0.14 -20.31 -2.46
C HIS A 113 0.47 -21.67 -1.83
N ILE A 114 1.62 -22.25 -2.16
CA ILE A 114 2.09 -23.52 -1.60
C ILE A 114 2.29 -23.41 -0.09
N LEU A 115 2.85 -22.29 0.40
CA LEU A 115 3.03 -22.03 1.83
C LEU A 115 1.67 -22.03 2.57
N ILE A 116 0.68 -21.32 2.02
CA ILE A 116 -0.66 -21.26 2.61
C ILE A 116 -1.33 -22.64 2.55
N ALA A 117 -1.19 -23.37 1.44
CA ALA A 117 -1.73 -24.71 1.27
C ALA A 117 -1.14 -25.74 2.25
N LYS A 118 0.12 -25.55 2.68
CA LYS A 118 0.80 -26.42 3.67
C LYS A 118 0.32 -26.23 5.11
N GLY A 119 -0.40 -25.15 5.41
CA GLY A 119 -1.09 -24.97 6.68
C GLY A 119 -0.96 -23.57 7.28
N VAL A 120 -1.97 -23.21 8.08
CA VAL A 120 -2.12 -21.87 8.68
C VAL A 120 -0.99 -21.53 9.67
N LYS A 121 -0.39 -22.53 10.32
CA LYS A 121 0.66 -22.33 11.32
C LYS A 121 1.98 -21.83 10.73
N GLU A 122 2.35 -22.36 9.55
CA GLU A 122 3.52 -21.90 8.79
C GLU A 122 3.29 -20.49 8.25
N ALA A 123 2.11 -20.23 7.68
CA ALA A 123 1.71 -18.92 7.18
C ALA A 123 1.74 -17.84 8.29
N ALA A 124 1.27 -18.16 9.49
CA ALA A 124 1.29 -17.23 10.63
C ALA A 124 2.72 -16.87 11.06
N THR A 125 3.64 -17.85 11.07
CA THR A 125 5.04 -17.62 11.44
C THR A 125 5.76 -16.74 10.42
N VAL A 126 5.56 -17.01 9.13
CA VAL A 126 6.11 -16.18 8.05
C VAL A 126 5.56 -14.77 8.11
N ASN A 127 4.26 -14.60 8.40
CA ASN A 127 3.66 -13.28 8.56
C ASN A 127 4.25 -12.50 9.76
N LEU A 128 4.54 -13.18 10.87
CA LEU A 128 5.19 -12.56 12.03
C LEU A 128 6.59 -12.04 11.66
N ILE A 129 7.40 -12.87 11.00
CA ILE A 129 8.73 -12.49 10.53
C ILE A 129 8.63 -11.31 9.55
N ALA A 130 7.70 -11.37 8.59
CA ALA A 130 7.47 -10.29 7.64
C ALA A 130 7.05 -8.98 8.34
N THR A 131 6.32 -9.06 9.45
CA THR A 131 5.95 -7.89 10.26
C THR A 131 7.19 -7.25 10.85
N PHE A 132 8.07 -8.01 11.49
CA PHE A 132 9.35 -7.48 12.00
C PHE A 132 10.22 -6.90 10.89
N MET A 133 10.31 -7.59 9.75
CA MET A 133 11.07 -7.13 8.59
C MET A 133 10.54 -5.81 8.02
N LYS A 134 9.23 -5.54 8.10
CA LYS A 134 8.64 -4.26 7.67
C LYS A 134 8.78 -3.16 8.72
N VAL A 135 8.65 -3.50 10.00
CA VAL A 135 8.73 -2.53 11.10
C VAL A 135 10.15 -1.99 11.27
N PHE A 136 11.18 -2.84 11.10
CA PHE A 136 12.56 -2.43 11.30
C PHE A 136 13.03 -1.29 10.37
N PRO A 137 12.87 -1.37 9.03
CA PRO A 137 13.20 -0.26 8.13
C PRO A 137 12.40 1.01 8.41
N LEU A 138 11.15 0.89 8.84
CA LEU A 138 10.32 2.04 9.20
C LEU A 138 10.88 2.78 10.42
N ILE A 139 11.24 2.04 11.47
CA ILE A 139 11.87 2.62 12.67
C ILE A 139 13.23 3.25 12.30
N LEU A 140 14.04 2.53 11.53
CA LEU A 140 15.33 3.03 11.06
C LEU A 140 15.18 4.33 10.27
N PHE A 141 14.21 4.38 9.35
CA PHE A 141 13.89 5.57 8.58
C PHE A 141 13.49 6.74 9.47
N ILE A 142 12.64 6.53 10.48
CA ILE A 142 12.24 7.57 11.44
C ILE A 142 13.46 8.10 12.22
N LEU A 143 14.30 7.21 12.75
CA LEU A 143 15.48 7.60 13.52
C LEU A 143 16.50 8.37 12.69
N LEU A 144 16.80 7.90 11.47
CA LEU A 144 17.70 8.57 10.54
C LEU A 144 17.14 9.92 10.09
N SER A 145 15.83 9.97 9.80
CA SER A 145 15.16 11.22 9.44
C SER A 145 15.27 12.25 10.56
N LEU A 146 15.04 11.87 11.82
CA LEU A 146 15.19 12.76 12.97
C LEU A 146 16.65 13.19 13.19
N TRP A 147 17.62 12.30 12.99
CA TRP A 147 19.03 12.62 13.20
C TRP A 147 19.60 13.55 12.12
N TYR A 148 19.19 13.38 10.86
CA TYR A 148 19.58 14.23 9.73
C TYR A 148 18.60 15.39 9.46
N PHE A 149 17.57 15.57 10.28
CA PHE A 149 16.56 16.60 10.04
C PHE A 149 17.18 18.01 10.16
N ASN A 150 17.11 18.78 9.08
CA ASN A 150 17.48 20.19 9.09
C ASN A 150 16.24 21.08 8.85
N PRO A 151 15.77 21.84 9.87
CA PRO A 151 14.62 22.74 9.75
C PRO A 151 14.76 23.83 8.69
N GLU A 152 15.99 24.31 8.44
CA GLU A 152 16.26 25.34 7.44
C GLU A 152 16.07 24.79 6.02
N THR A 153 16.60 23.59 5.75
CA THR A 153 16.42 22.91 4.46
C THR A 153 14.96 22.54 4.22
N PHE A 154 14.25 22.09 5.26
CA PHE A 154 12.83 21.73 5.17
C PHE A 154 11.95 22.95 4.86
N SER A 155 12.28 24.11 5.42
CA SER A 155 11.47 25.34 5.27
C SER A 155 11.80 26.15 4.01
N HIS A 156 12.92 25.85 3.34
CA HIS A 156 13.40 26.58 2.18
C HIS A 156 12.44 26.52 0.97
N ASP A 157 11.77 25.38 0.75
CA ASP A 157 10.78 25.25 -0.34
C ASP A 157 9.61 24.33 0.05
N ALA A 158 8.97 24.60 1.19
CA ALA A 158 7.86 23.79 1.70
C ALA A 158 6.64 23.75 0.75
N LYS A 159 6.49 24.79 -0.09
CA LYS A 159 5.40 24.93 -1.09
C LYS A 159 5.75 24.35 -2.46
N ALA A 160 7.00 23.94 -2.66
CA ALA A 160 7.55 23.51 -3.94
C ALA A 160 7.24 24.53 -5.05
N ILE A 161 7.65 25.79 -4.84
CA ILE A 161 7.41 26.92 -5.77
C ILE A 161 8.02 26.62 -7.13
N VAL A 162 9.12 25.85 -7.16
CA VAL A 162 9.82 25.40 -8.37
C VAL A 162 8.94 24.54 -9.28
N LEU A 163 7.93 23.84 -8.73
CA LEU A 163 7.01 23.01 -9.53
C LEU A 163 6.02 23.82 -10.38
N ASN A 164 5.89 25.13 -10.12
CA ASN A 164 4.99 26.05 -10.82
C ASN A 164 3.54 25.51 -10.94
N LYS A 165 3.09 24.79 -9.91
CA LYS A 165 1.75 24.20 -9.79
C LYS A 165 1.11 24.68 -8.49
N GLY A 166 -0.19 24.97 -8.53
CA GLY A 166 -0.96 25.30 -7.34
C GLY A 166 -0.99 24.14 -6.35
N ILE A 167 -1.09 24.43 -5.05
CA ILE A 167 -1.14 23.41 -3.99
C ILE A 167 -2.28 22.41 -4.24
N SER A 168 -3.44 22.87 -4.73
CA SER A 168 -4.57 21.99 -5.08
C SER A 168 -4.22 20.97 -6.16
N ASP A 169 -3.36 21.33 -7.10
CA ASP A 169 -2.96 20.46 -8.19
C ASP A 169 -1.87 19.50 -7.73
N GLN A 170 -0.96 19.96 -6.87
CA GLN A 170 0.03 19.10 -6.22
C GLN A 170 -0.63 18.00 -5.37
N VAL A 171 -1.69 18.34 -4.61
CA VAL A 171 -2.45 17.36 -3.81
C VAL A 171 -3.15 16.32 -4.70
N LYS A 172 -3.60 16.71 -5.89
CA LYS A 172 -4.32 15.83 -6.82
C LYS A 172 -3.40 15.01 -7.73
N THR A 173 -2.13 15.40 -7.87
CA THR A 173 -1.21 14.71 -8.77
C THR A 173 -0.75 13.41 -8.10
N PRO A 174 -1.01 12.24 -8.71
CA PRO A 174 -0.49 10.98 -8.18
C PRO A 174 1.04 11.01 -8.22
N CYS A 175 1.65 10.67 -7.08
CA CYS A 175 3.10 10.51 -6.95
C CYS A 175 3.61 9.22 -7.58
#